data_AF-A0A839A7T6-F1
#
_entry.id   AF-A0A839A7T6-F1
#
_cell.length_a   1.000
_cell.length_b   1.000
_cell.length_c   1.000
_cell.angle_alpha   90.00
_cell.angle_beta   90.00
_cell.angle_gamma   90.00
#
_symmetry.space_group_name_H-M   'P 1'
#
loop_
_entity.id
_entity.type
_entity.pdbx_description
1 polymer ?
#
loop_
_entity_poly.entity_id
_entity_poly.type
_entity_poly.pdbx_seq_one_letter_code
_entity_poly.pdbx_strand_id
1 'polypeptide(L)'
;AIRYRRFQAFENTLIESKKYVFPHKVRTAFRTLNSYALDIENSLTYTLSNGVVEGTVNKIKMIKRSGYGYRNYGHLRCRILISTQLQQLNAEPVRPLYFCDEAAL
;
A
#
# COMPACT_ATOMS: atom_id res chain seq x y z
N ALA A 1 10.72 2.40 -15.43
CA ALA A 1 9.59 3.32 -15.16
C ALA A 1 9.37 3.54 -13.66
N ILE A 2 9.07 2.50 -12.89
CA ILE A 2 8.65 2.59 -11.47
C ILE A 2 9.72 3.21 -10.54
N ARG A 3 11.00 2.78 -10.63
CA ARG A 3 12.09 3.35 -9.81
C ARG A 3 12.22 4.87 -9.92
N TYR A 4 11.95 5.40 -11.12
CA TYR A 4 12.04 6.82 -11.42
C TYR A 4 10.67 7.53 -11.35
N ARG A 5 9.64 6.86 -10.82
CA ARG A 5 8.27 7.38 -10.66
C ARG A 5 7.65 7.97 -11.94
N ARG A 6 8.04 7.46 -13.10
CA ARG A 6 7.53 7.92 -14.41
C ARG A 6 6.32 7.12 -14.83
N PHE A 7 5.11 7.63 -14.54
CA PHE A 7 3.85 6.96 -14.89
C PHE A 7 3.68 6.79 -16.41
N GLN A 8 3.96 7.83 -17.21
CA GLN A 8 3.86 7.74 -18.67
C GLN A 8 4.75 6.63 -19.26
N ALA A 9 5.96 6.47 -18.74
CA ALA A 9 6.86 5.41 -19.17
C ALA A 9 6.31 4.02 -18.81
N PHE A 10 5.58 3.89 -17.70
CA PHE A 10 4.90 2.66 -17.31
C PHE A 10 3.73 2.36 -18.26
N GLU A 11 2.88 3.35 -18.52
CA GLU A 11 1.74 3.19 -19.42
C GLU A 11 2.18 2.77 -20.84
N ASN A 12 3.19 3.45 -21.38
CA ASN A 12 3.74 3.12 -22.69
C ASN A 12 4.27 1.68 -22.73
N THR A 13 4.96 1.21 -21.68
CA THR A 13 5.40 -0.19 -21.62
C THR A 13 4.25 -1.19 -21.55
N LEU A 14 3.15 -0.83 -20.90
CA LEU A 14 1.96 -1.69 -20.80
C LEU A 14 1.22 -1.78 -22.14
N ILE A 15 1.15 -0.69 -22.90
CA ILE A 15 0.61 -0.66 -24.26
C ILE A 15 1.48 -1.50 -25.19
N GLU A 16 2.81 -1.31 -25.15
CA GLU A 16 3.77 -2.06 -25.96
C GLU A 16 3.71 -3.56 -25.68
N SER A 17 3.49 -3.97 -24.43
CA SER A 17 3.34 -5.38 -24.07
C SER A 17 2.19 -6.08 -24.80
N LYS A 18 1.13 -5.36 -25.21
CA LYS A 18 -0.01 -5.95 -25.92
C LYS A 18 0.34 -6.53 -27.30
N LYS A 19 1.51 -6.19 -27.85
CA LYS A 19 2.03 -6.75 -29.11
C LYS A 19 2.35 -8.24 -29.02
N TYR A 20 2.58 -8.76 -27.80
CA TYR A 20 3.01 -10.13 -27.58
C TYR A 20 1.89 -10.99 -26.98
N VAL A 21 1.91 -12.29 -27.30
CA VAL A 21 0.98 -13.26 -26.73
C VAL A 21 1.61 -13.89 -25.49
N PHE A 22 0.99 -13.66 -24.33
CA PHE A 22 1.45 -14.20 -23.06
C PHE A 22 0.57 -15.34 -22.54
N PRO A 23 1.13 -16.21 -21.66
CA PRO A 23 0.35 -17.19 -20.92
C PRO A 23 -0.79 -16.54 -20.12
N HIS A 24 -1.86 -17.30 -19.85
CA HIS A 24 -3.06 -16.80 -19.19
C HIS A 24 -2.76 -16.02 -17.88
N LYS A 25 -1.92 -16.57 -17.00
CA LYS A 25 -1.56 -15.94 -15.72
C LYS A 25 -0.95 -14.54 -15.90
N VAL A 26 -0.11 -14.37 -16.90
CA VAL A 26 0.55 -13.09 -17.19
C VAL A 26 -0.45 -12.08 -17.78
N ARG A 27 -1.36 -12.54 -18.65
CA ARG A 27 -2.46 -11.69 -19.15
C ARG A 27 -3.37 -11.21 -18.02
N THR A 28 -3.66 -12.06 -17.04
CA THR A 28 -4.42 -11.65 -15.85
C THR A 28 -3.69 -10.55 -15.09
N ALA A 29 -2.39 -10.68 -14.86
CA ALA A 29 -1.59 -9.64 -14.21
C ALA A 29 -1.64 -8.30 -14.99
N PHE A 30 -1.50 -8.33 -16.32
CA PHE A 30 -1.63 -7.11 -17.14
C PHE A 30 -3.03 -6.50 -17.11
N ARG A 31 -4.09 -7.31 -17.02
CA ARG A 31 -5.45 -6.81 -16.82
C ARG A 31 -5.58 -6.10 -15.49
N THR A 32 -5.07 -6.69 -14.41
CA THR A 32 -5.02 -6.07 -13.08
C THR A 32 -4.26 -4.74 -13.13
N LEU A 33 -3.08 -4.70 -13.76
CA LEU A 33 -2.31 -3.46 -13.90
C LEU A 33 -3.06 -2.37 -14.66
N ASN A 34 -3.82 -2.71 -15.70
CA ASN A 34 -4.68 -1.74 -16.39
C ASN A 34 -5.85 -1.28 -15.52
N SER A 35 -6.51 -2.21 -14.80
CA SER A 35 -7.64 -1.87 -13.93
C SER A 35 -7.25 -0.93 -12.78
N TYR A 36 -6.03 -1.07 -12.25
CA TYR A 36 -5.50 -0.27 -11.15
C TYR A 36 -4.55 0.85 -11.61
N ALA A 37 -4.62 1.27 -12.88
CA ALA A 37 -3.69 2.27 -13.43
C ALA A 37 -3.72 3.60 -12.63
N LEU A 38 -4.90 4.07 -12.23
CA LEU A 38 -5.07 5.28 -11.43
C LEU A 38 -4.41 5.15 -10.05
N ASP A 39 -4.59 4.01 -9.38
CA ASP A 39 -3.98 3.77 -8.06
C ASP A 39 -2.45 3.68 -8.16
N ILE A 40 -1.95 3.11 -9.26
CA ILE A 40 -0.51 3.07 -9.56
C ILE A 40 0.00 4.50 -9.77
N GLU A 41 -0.69 5.34 -10.55
CA GLU A 41 -0.33 6.75 -10.74
C GLU A 41 -0.27 7.51 -9.41
N ASN A 42 -1.29 7.35 -8.57
CA ASN A 42 -1.34 7.94 -7.23
C ASN A 42 -0.14 7.48 -6.38
N SER A 43 0.20 6.19 -6.42
CA SER A 43 1.33 5.64 -5.66
C SER A 43 2.70 6.17 -6.11
N LEU A 44 2.83 6.60 -7.37
CA LEU A 44 4.05 7.22 -7.90
C LEU A 44 4.11 8.72 -7.61
N THR A 45 2.96 9.35 -7.36
CA THR A 45 2.82 10.80 -7.13
C THR A 45 2.98 11.17 -5.65
N TYR A 46 2.34 10.42 -4.76
CA TYR A 46 2.26 10.73 -3.33
C TYR A 46 3.33 10.01 -2.50
N THR A 47 3.86 10.69 -1.48
CA THR A 47 4.88 10.16 -0.54
C THR A 47 4.34 9.11 0.43
N LEU A 48 3.02 9.09 0.59
CA LEU A 48 2.30 8.24 1.52
C LEU A 48 2.33 6.79 1.03
N SER A 49 2.92 5.93 1.85
CA SER A 49 2.91 4.50 1.61
C SER A 49 1.76 3.82 2.36
N ASN A 50 1.25 2.71 1.83
CA ASN A 50 0.32 1.84 2.53
C ASN A 50 0.96 1.12 3.74
N GLY A 51 2.26 1.31 4.01
CA GLY A 51 2.99 0.61 5.05
C GLY A 51 2.39 0.78 6.46
N VAL A 52 1.83 1.94 6.79
CA VAL A 52 1.15 2.15 8.08
C VAL A 52 -0.11 1.28 8.20
N VAL A 53 -0.90 1.23 7.12
CA VAL A 53 -2.13 0.41 7.05
C VAL A 53 -1.76 -1.08 7.09
N GLU A 54 -0.78 -1.49 6.29
CA GLU A 54 -0.28 -2.86 6.25
C GLU A 54 0.31 -3.31 7.59
N GLY A 55 1.10 -2.44 8.23
CA GLY A 55 1.64 -2.67 9.57
C GLY A 55 0.54 -2.84 10.61
N THR A 56 -0.50 -2.01 10.54
CA THR A 56 -1.67 -2.11 11.42
C THR A 56 -2.41 -3.43 11.22
N VAL A 57 -2.68 -3.82 9.96
CA VAL A 57 -3.33 -5.09 9.62
C VAL A 57 -2.48 -6.28 10.08
N ASN A 58 -1.16 -6.21 9.94
CA ASN A 58 -0.25 -7.25 10.41
C ASN A 58 -0.25 -7.37 11.94
N LYS A 59 -0.24 -6.25 12.67
CA LYS A 59 -0.37 -6.23 14.13
C LYS A 59 -1.69 -6.83 14.59
N ILE A 60 -2.80 -6.50 13.92
CA ILE A 60 -4.12 -7.11 14.19
C ILE A 60 -4.10 -8.62 13.93
N LYS A 61 -3.54 -9.06 12.80
CA LYS A 61 -3.39 -10.49 12.46
C LYS A 61 -2.55 -11.22 13.51
N MET A 62 -1.47 -10.58 13.99
CA MET A 62 -0.60 -11.12 15.04
C MET A 62 -1.35 -11.27 16.37
N ILE A 63 -2.09 -10.24 16.81
CA ILE A 63 -2.91 -10.28 18.02
C ILE A 63 -3.93 -11.40 17.94
N LYS A 64 -4.64 -11.51 16.81
CA LYS A 64 -5.62 -12.58 16.57
C LYS A 64 -4.98 -13.97 16.65
N ARG A 65 -3.80 -14.15 16.05
CA ARG A 65 -3.06 -15.43 16.06
C ARG A 65 -2.55 -15.78 17.46
N SER A 66 -2.00 -14.82 18.19
CA SER A 66 -1.50 -15.02 19.55
C SER A 66 -2.60 -15.39 20.54
N GLY A 67 -3.83 -14.92 20.31
CA GLY A 67 -5.00 -15.31 21.10
C GLY A 67 -5.68 -16.60 20.64
N TYR A 68 -5.06 -17.38 19.75
CA TYR A 68 -5.62 -18.62 19.16
C TYR A 68 -6.98 -18.44 18.49
N GLY A 69 -7.25 -17.22 17.99
CA GLY A 69 -8.56 -16.83 17.49
C GLY A 69 -9.50 -16.41 18.62
N TYR A 70 -10.05 -15.21 18.49
CA TYR A 70 -11.03 -14.69 19.44
C TYR A 70 -12.43 -15.13 19.03
N ARG A 71 -13.16 -15.77 19.95
CA ARG A 71 -14.57 -16.12 19.76
C ARG A 71 -15.48 -14.87 19.77
N ASN A 72 -15.12 -13.86 20.56
CA ASN A 72 -15.85 -12.60 20.68
C ASN A 72 -15.05 -11.45 20.05
N TYR A 73 -15.66 -10.73 19.10
CA TYR A 73 -15.05 -9.57 18.45
C TYR A 73 -14.75 -8.42 19.43
N GLY A 74 -15.59 -8.20 20.44
CA GLY A 74 -15.37 -7.19 21.49
C GLY A 74 -14.06 -7.41 22.22
N HIS A 75 -13.70 -8.65 22.54
CA HIS A 75 -12.42 -8.97 23.18
C HIS A 75 -11.23 -8.70 22.25
N LEU A 76 -11.35 -9.05 20.96
CA LEU A 76 -10.33 -8.72 19.97
C LEU A 76 -10.15 -7.20 19.85
N ARG A 77 -11.26 -6.45 19.77
CA ARG A 77 -11.25 -4.99 19.69
C ARG A 77 -10.57 -4.36 20.90
N CYS A 78 -10.95 -4.76 22.11
CA CYS A 78 -10.31 -4.27 23.34
C CYS A 78 -8.81 -4.55 23.34
N ARG A 79 -8.39 -5.76 22.93
CA ARG A 79 -6.97 -6.12 22.86
C ARG A 79 -6.21 -5.27 21.82
N ILE A 80 -6.80 -5.04 20.65
CA ILE A 80 -6.22 -4.16 19.62
C ILE A 80 -6.01 -2.76 20.17
N LEU A 81 -7.06 -2.16 20.75
CA LEU A 81 -7.01 -0.80 21.30
C LEU A 81 -5.92 -0.65 22.35
N ILE A 82 -5.86 -1.56 23.33
CA ILE A 82 -4.82 -1.57 24.37
C ILE A 82 -3.42 -1.69 23.75
N SER A 83 -3.25 -2.54 22.74
CA SER A 83 -1.96 -2.79 22.09
C SER A 83 -1.51 -1.65 21.16
N THR A 84 -2.42 -0.79 20.70
CA THR A 84 -2.15 0.33 19.79
C THR A 84 -2.07 1.68 20.51
N GLN A 85 -2.79 1.86 21.61
CA GLN A 85 -2.85 3.13 22.38
C GLN A 85 -1.54 3.51 23.07
N LEU A 86 -0.57 2.59 23.19
CA LEU A 86 0.75 2.88 23.74
C LEU A 86 1.68 3.67 22.80
N GLN A 87 1.27 3.99 21.56
CA GLN A 87 2.21 4.45 20.53
C GLN A 87 2.23 5.96 20.18
N GLN A 88 1.50 6.85 20.84
CA GLN A 88 1.57 8.30 20.52
C GLN A 88 1.53 9.12 21.82
N LEU A 89 2.42 10.10 22.05
CA LEU A 89 2.43 11.40 21.37
C LEU A 89 3.87 11.94 21.17
N ASN A 90 4.40 11.89 19.95
CA ASN A 90 5.46 12.81 19.54
C ASN A 90 4.92 13.62 18.36
N ALA A 91 4.93 14.94 18.50
CA ALA A 91 4.53 15.88 17.46
C ALA A 91 5.65 15.99 16.43
N GLU A 92 5.76 14.99 15.56
CA GLU A 92 6.66 15.06 14.41
C GLU A 92 6.07 15.98 13.33
N PRO A 93 6.91 16.69 12.57
CA PRO A 93 6.45 17.53 11.48
C PRO A 93 5.69 16.70 10.44
N VAL A 94 4.63 17.31 9.89
CA VAL A 94 3.81 16.65 8.86
C VAL A 94 4.66 16.40 7.62
N ARG A 95 4.75 15.14 7.20
CA ARG A 95 5.44 14.76 5.97
C ARG A 95 4.74 15.40 4.76
N PRO A 96 5.47 16.02 3.81
CA PRO A 96 4.89 16.59 2.60
C PRO A 96 4.18 15.53 1.76
N LEU A 97 3.11 15.94 1.09
CA LEU A 97 2.19 15.02 0.39
C LEU A 97 2.76 14.50 -0.93
N TYR A 98 3.45 15.36 -1.69
CA TYR A 98 4.02 15.03 -2.99
C TYR A 98 5.52 14.77 -2.89
N PHE A 99 6.01 13.84 -3.72
CA PHE A 99 7.45 13.57 -3.76
C PHE A 99 8.28 14.74 -4.29
N CYS A 100 7.70 15.61 -5.12
CA CYS A 100 8.38 16.82 -5.60
C CYS A 100 8.68 17.79 -4.44
N ASP A 101 7.79 17.86 -3.46
CA ASP A 101 7.92 18.73 -2.30
C ASP A 101 8.96 18.20 -1.30
N GLU A 102 9.13 16.86 -1.21
CA GLU A 102 10.23 16.26 -0.45
C GLU A 102 11.60 16.63 -1.03
N ALA A 103 11.72 16.79 -2.34
CA ALA A 103 12.99 17.12 -2.98
C ALA A 103 13.41 18.59 -2.77
N ALA A 104 12.50 19.44 -2.28
CA ALA A 104 12.71 20.85 -1.99
C ALA A 104 13.07 21.14 -0.52
N LEU A 105 13.02 20.11 0.35
CA LEU A 105 13.44 20.12 1.76
C LEU A 105 14.87 19.59 1.90
#